data_AF-A0A8J2VVW3-F1
#
_entry.id   AF-A0A8J2VVW3-F1
#
_cell.length_a   1.000
_cell.length_b   1.000
_cell.length_c   1.000
_cell.angle_alpha   90.00
_cell.angle_beta   90.00
_cell.angle_gamma   90.00
#
_symmetry.space_group_name_H-M   'P 1'
#
loop_
_entity.id
_entity.type
_entity.pdbx_description
1 polymer ?
#
loop_
_entity_poly.entity_id
_entity_poly.type
_entity_poly.pdbx_seq_one_letter_code
_entity_poly.pdbx_strand_id
1 'polypeptide(L)'
;MKWVAAKDGHAPLGTLMAGFNNYWEPIFVARARHEGALIPGKLIHSHGCAYISWGGHEIKKYEYEVLVDAPPNWIATSGNKIPLNAYPGGKTENHEVLFIGRVVGYEGETIPGKVQPSHKCVMSWKNASHGNAPANSLVAGHDVDDEPIYIARAEYEGDLVPGKLVSSHGAAFVPWGGKEITRLNYEVLIDSTNNWVKASNGDVPANAVVGGRTIIGEPLYVGRVYYLNTITPGKIQRSEGVCYIPFNGDELHFPEYEVLLEN
;
A
#
# COMPACT_ATOMS: atom_id res chain seq x y z
N MET A 1 -20.93 -22.92 -11.50
CA MET A 1 -20.73 -22.02 -10.36
C MET A 1 -22.03 -21.44 -9.85
N LYS A 2 -22.24 -21.46 -8.54
CA LYS A 2 -23.38 -20.83 -7.86
C LYS A 2 -23.02 -20.49 -6.41
N TRP A 3 -23.74 -19.55 -5.82
CA TRP A 3 -23.65 -19.27 -4.39
C TRP A 3 -24.64 -20.14 -3.63
N VAL A 4 -24.18 -20.80 -2.57
CA VAL A 4 -24.98 -21.69 -1.74
C VAL A 4 -24.96 -21.18 -0.31
N ALA A 5 -26.14 -20.98 0.29
CA ALA A 5 -26.27 -20.59 1.69
C ALA A 5 -25.66 -21.67 2.60
N ALA A 6 -24.89 -21.23 3.58
CA ALA A 6 -24.22 -22.06 4.55
C ALA A 6 -24.10 -21.31 5.89
N LYS A 7 -23.77 -22.05 6.95
CA LYS A 7 -23.61 -21.50 8.29
C LYS A 7 -22.71 -22.36 9.17
N ASP A 8 -22.29 -21.80 10.30
CA ASP A 8 -21.64 -22.54 11.39
C ASP A 8 -20.40 -23.34 10.92
N GLY A 9 -19.61 -22.77 10.02
CA GLY A 9 -18.41 -23.39 9.46
C GLY A 9 -18.67 -24.35 8.30
N HIS A 10 -19.93 -24.70 8.01
CA HIS A 10 -20.26 -25.64 6.94
C HIS A 10 -19.73 -25.16 5.57
N ALA A 11 -19.04 -26.06 4.88
CA ALA A 11 -18.59 -25.91 3.51
C ALA A 11 -19.03 -27.18 2.73
N PRO A 12 -20.08 -27.11 1.91
CA PRO A 12 -20.53 -28.24 1.10
C PRO A 12 -19.46 -28.70 0.11
N LEU A 13 -19.56 -29.95 -0.35
CA LEU A 13 -18.68 -30.49 -1.39
C LEU A 13 -18.72 -29.60 -2.64
N GLY A 14 -17.55 -29.38 -3.25
CA GLY A 14 -17.42 -28.52 -4.44
C GLY A 14 -17.29 -27.04 -4.12
N THR A 15 -17.22 -26.65 -2.84
CA THR A 15 -16.87 -25.28 -2.44
C THR A 15 -15.48 -24.91 -2.97
N LEU A 16 -15.38 -23.72 -3.59
CA LEU A 16 -14.15 -23.20 -4.15
C LEU A 16 -13.14 -22.92 -3.03
N MET A 17 -12.11 -23.76 -2.97
CA MET A 17 -10.94 -23.53 -2.12
C MET A 17 -10.07 -22.43 -2.73
N ALA A 18 -9.84 -21.38 -1.96
CA ALA A 18 -8.95 -20.29 -2.34
C ALA A 18 -7.49 -20.64 -2.08
N GLY A 19 -7.20 -21.43 -1.05
CA GLY A 19 -5.83 -21.82 -0.66
C GLY A 19 -5.81 -22.32 0.78
N PHE A 20 -4.70 -22.09 1.49
CA PHE A 20 -4.50 -22.53 2.87
C PHE A 20 -4.08 -21.36 3.77
N ASN A 21 -4.39 -21.43 5.06
CA ASN A 21 -3.78 -20.54 6.07
C ASN A 21 -2.39 -21.05 6.50
N ASN A 22 -1.73 -20.33 7.42
CA ASN A 22 -0.44 -20.71 8.01
C ASN A 22 -0.46 -22.05 8.78
N TYR A 23 -1.65 -22.56 9.10
CA TYR A 23 -1.85 -23.83 9.80
C TYR A 23 -2.25 -24.97 8.85
N TRP A 24 -2.10 -24.77 7.54
CA TRP A 24 -2.50 -25.73 6.50
C TRP A 24 -3.99 -26.06 6.48
N GLU A 25 -4.82 -25.22 7.08
CA GLU A 25 -6.28 -25.38 6.99
C GLU A 25 -6.79 -24.78 5.68
N PRO A 26 -7.70 -25.46 4.97
CA PRO A 26 -8.33 -24.94 3.78
C PRO A 26 -9.10 -23.65 4.04
N ILE A 27 -8.88 -22.66 3.18
CA ILE A 27 -9.64 -21.42 3.13
C ILE A 27 -10.54 -21.46 1.90
N PHE A 28 -11.83 -21.22 2.11
CA PHE A 28 -12.84 -21.22 1.06
C PHE A 28 -13.33 -19.82 0.73
N VAL A 29 -13.81 -19.65 -0.49
CA VAL A 29 -14.47 -18.41 -0.93
C VAL A 29 -15.88 -18.36 -0.37
N ALA A 30 -16.14 -17.31 0.42
CA ALA A 30 -17.45 -17.02 0.98
C ALA A 30 -17.88 -15.58 0.70
N ARG A 31 -19.14 -15.25 0.95
CA ARG A 31 -19.63 -13.88 1.02
C ARG A 31 -20.74 -13.77 2.06
N ALA A 32 -20.95 -12.57 2.60
CA ALA A 32 -22.02 -12.33 3.55
C ALA A 32 -22.55 -10.89 3.46
N ARG A 33 -23.77 -10.68 3.97
CA ARG A 33 -24.39 -9.35 4.04
C ARG A 33 -23.92 -8.57 5.26
N HIS A 34 -23.67 -7.28 5.08
CA HIS A 34 -23.33 -6.34 6.14
C HIS A 34 -23.66 -4.92 5.69
N GLU A 35 -24.43 -4.17 6.49
CA GLU A 35 -24.78 -2.76 6.22
C GLU A 35 -25.23 -2.48 4.77
N GLY A 36 -26.15 -3.28 4.23
CA GLY A 36 -26.67 -3.12 2.86
C GLY A 36 -25.77 -3.65 1.74
N ALA A 37 -24.49 -3.92 2.03
CA ALA A 37 -23.57 -4.53 1.10
C ALA A 37 -23.61 -6.07 1.16
N LEU A 38 -23.20 -6.71 0.07
CA LEU A 38 -22.93 -8.15 -0.03
C LEU A 38 -21.45 -8.31 -0.34
N ILE A 39 -20.67 -8.80 0.61
CA ILE A 39 -19.21 -8.66 0.60
C ILE A 39 -18.55 -10.02 0.49
N PRO A 40 -17.70 -10.28 -0.53
CA PRO A 40 -16.91 -11.49 -0.60
C PRO A 40 -15.77 -11.47 0.43
N GLY A 41 -15.41 -12.65 0.91
CA GLY A 41 -14.45 -12.86 1.98
C GLY A 41 -14.02 -14.33 2.04
N LYS A 42 -13.67 -14.77 3.24
CA LYS A 42 -13.08 -16.09 3.48
C LYS A 42 -13.89 -16.90 4.48
N LEU A 43 -13.95 -18.21 4.27
CA LEU A 43 -14.45 -19.17 5.25
C LEU A 43 -13.30 -20.08 5.69
N ILE A 44 -13.17 -20.25 7.00
CA ILE A 44 -12.27 -21.23 7.61
C ILE A 44 -13.17 -22.16 8.43
N HIS A 45 -13.23 -23.44 8.05
CA HIS A 45 -14.18 -24.41 8.60
C HIS A 45 -14.07 -24.51 10.13
N SER A 46 -12.84 -24.64 10.64
CA SER A 46 -12.52 -24.77 12.07
C SER A 46 -12.95 -23.54 12.90
N HIS A 47 -13.05 -22.36 12.29
CA HIS A 47 -13.47 -21.14 12.97
C HIS A 47 -15.00 -21.01 13.10
N GLY A 48 -15.78 -21.87 12.42
CA GLY A 48 -17.23 -21.86 12.49
C GLY A 48 -17.91 -20.64 11.82
N CYS A 49 -17.17 -19.80 11.10
CA CYS A 49 -17.70 -18.57 10.52
C CYS A 49 -16.96 -18.13 9.25
N ALA A 50 -17.65 -17.33 8.44
CA ALA A 50 -17.04 -16.55 7.39
C ALA A 50 -16.57 -15.20 7.94
N TYR A 51 -15.53 -14.66 7.30
CA TYR A 51 -14.95 -13.37 7.60
C TYR A 51 -15.05 -12.48 6.36
N ILE A 52 -15.57 -11.26 6.54
CA ILE A 52 -15.68 -10.23 5.51
C ILE A 52 -15.03 -8.93 6.00
N SER A 53 -14.57 -8.06 5.09
CA SER A 53 -13.96 -6.78 5.47
C SER A 53 -14.92 -5.60 5.34
N TRP A 54 -15.05 -4.82 6.41
CA TRP A 54 -15.88 -3.61 6.47
C TRP A 54 -15.23 -2.55 7.37
N GLY A 55 -15.16 -1.30 6.90
CA GLY A 55 -14.60 -0.18 7.68
C GLY A 55 -13.15 -0.39 8.16
N GLY A 56 -12.32 -1.10 7.40
CA GLY A 56 -10.95 -1.44 7.81
C GLY A 56 -10.83 -2.63 8.78
N HIS A 57 -11.95 -3.19 9.23
CA HIS A 57 -11.99 -4.31 10.17
C HIS A 57 -12.47 -5.60 9.51
N GLU A 58 -12.06 -6.73 10.11
CA GLU A 58 -12.58 -8.05 9.77
C GLU A 58 -13.80 -8.37 10.64
N ILE A 59 -14.92 -8.72 10.00
CA ILE A 59 -16.20 -8.99 10.64
C ILE A 59 -16.57 -10.46 10.48
N LYS A 60 -16.87 -11.13 11.61
CA LYS A 60 -17.37 -12.51 11.64
C LYS A 60 -18.83 -12.58 11.23
N LYS A 61 -19.17 -13.58 10.41
CA LYS A 61 -20.52 -13.88 9.92
C LYS A 61 -20.77 -15.37 10.04
N TYR A 62 -21.75 -15.75 10.85
CA TYR A 62 -22.14 -17.14 11.06
C TYR A 62 -23.11 -17.65 10.00
N GLU A 63 -23.82 -16.75 9.32
CA GLU A 63 -24.61 -17.02 8.13
C GLU A 63 -23.95 -16.35 6.93
N TYR A 64 -23.74 -17.13 5.88
CA TYR A 64 -23.01 -16.70 4.69
C TYR A 64 -23.42 -17.53 3.47
N GLU A 65 -22.87 -17.19 2.32
CA GLU A 65 -22.93 -18.03 1.12
C GLU A 65 -21.51 -18.45 0.75
N VAL A 66 -21.34 -19.67 0.26
CA VAL A 66 -20.08 -20.14 -0.32
C VAL A 66 -20.22 -20.29 -1.83
N LEU A 67 -19.11 -20.10 -2.54
CA LEU A 67 -19.08 -20.30 -3.99
C LEU A 67 -18.78 -21.76 -4.29
N VAL A 68 -19.71 -22.47 -4.94
CA VAL A 68 -19.53 -23.89 -5.33
C VAL A 68 -19.45 -24.05 -6.85
N ASP A 69 -18.82 -25.13 -7.29
CA ASP A 69 -18.69 -25.53 -8.71
C ASP A 69 -18.06 -24.43 -9.59
N ALA A 70 -17.11 -23.69 -9.01
CA ALA A 70 -16.31 -22.69 -9.71
C ALA A 70 -14.91 -23.24 -10.01
N PRO A 71 -14.36 -23.00 -11.22
CA PRO A 71 -13.01 -23.41 -11.55
C PRO A 71 -12.00 -22.56 -10.75
N PRO A 72 -10.92 -23.16 -10.20
CA PRO A 72 -9.91 -22.45 -9.43
C PRO A 72 -8.89 -21.70 -10.32
N ASN A 73 -9.37 -20.95 -11.30
CA ASN A 73 -8.53 -20.22 -12.26
C ASN A 73 -8.21 -18.82 -11.71
N TRP A 74 -7.05 -18.69 -11.09
CA TRP A 74 -6.57 -17.42 -10.54
C TRP A 74 -5.61 -16.73 -11.50
N ILE A 75 -5.92 -15.49 -11.87
CA ILE A 75 -5.10 -14.67 -12.78
C ILE A 75 -4.34 -13.64 -11.95
N ALA A 76 -3.02 -13.63 -12.06
CA ALA A 76 -2.19 -12.61 -11.42
C ALA A 76 -2.48 -11.24 -12.04
N THR A 77 -2.65 -10.23 -11.20
CA THR A 77 -2.86 -8.83 -11.60
C THR A 77 -2.16 -7.90 -10.62
N SER A 78 -2.02 -6.62 -10.97
CA SER A 78 -1.36 -5.61 -10.15
C SER A 78 -1.99 -4.22 -10.31
N GLY A 79 -1.80 -3.37 -9.30
CA GLY A 79 -2.38 -2.02 -9.25
C GLY A 79 -3.90 -2.06 -9.33
N ASN A 80 -4.47 -1.17 -10.15
CA ASN A 80 -5.92 -1.01 -10.33
C ASN A 80 -6.53 -1.90 -11.43
N LYS A 81 -5.80 -2.92 -11.91
CA LYS A 81 -6.24 -3.77 -13.02
C LYS A 81 -7.08 -4.94 -12.51
N ILE A 82 -8.34 -4.99 -12.96
CA ILE A 82 -9.23 -6.14 -12.76
C ILE A 82 -9.26 -6.93 -14.07
N PRO A 83 -8.90 -8.24 -14.07
CA PRO A 83 -8.97 -9.06 -15.27
C PRO A 83 -10.38 -9.10 -15.87
N LEU A 84 -10.48 -9.15 -17.20
CA LEU A 84 -11.77 -9.10 -17.93
C LEU A 84 -12.79 -10.16 -17.46
N ASN A 85 -12.29 -11.33 -17.04
CA ASN A 85 -13.11 -12.46 -16.58
C ASN A 85 -13.12 -12.61 -15.05
N ALA A 86 -12.79 -11.56 -14.29
CA ALA A 86 -12.85 -11.58 -12.84
C ALA A 86 -14.29 -11.84 -12.38
N TYR A 87 -14.46 -12.73 -11.40
CA TYR A 87 -15.77 -13.16 -10.96
C TYR A 87 -16.39 -12.15 -9.98
N PRO A 88 -17.63 -11.65 -10.23
CA PRO A 88 -18.36 -10.81 -9.28
C PRO A 88 -18.70 -11.58 -8.00
N GLY A 89 -18.11 -11.16 -6.89
CA GLY A 89 -18.32 -11.74 -5.56
C GLY A 89 -19.50 -11.14 -4.81
N GLY A 90 -19.86 -9.90 -5.11
CA GLY A 90 -20.90 -9.19 -4.40
C GLY A 90 -21.07 -7.76 -4.88
N LYS A 91 -21.62 -6.90 -4.02
CA LYS A 91 -21.83 -5.49 -4.34
C LYS A 91 -21.78 -4.63 -3.08
N THR A 92 -21.36 -3.37 -3.23
CA THR A 92 -21.48 -2.36 -2.17
C THR A 92 -22.94 -1.97 -1.96
N GLU A 93 -23.20 -1.23 -0.90
CA GLU A 93 -24.45 -0.56 -0.58
C GLU A 93 -24.91 0.37 -1.73
N ASN A 94 -23.98 0.94 -2.48
CA ASN A 94 -24.23 1.79 -3.65
C ASN A 94 -24.28 1.01 -4.97
N HIS A 95 -24.42 -0.32 -4.92
CA HIS A 95 -24.51 -1.21 -6.07
C HIS A 95 -23.25 -1.31 -6.95
N GLU A 96 -22.09 -0.83 -6.48
CA GLU A 96 -20.82 -1.09 -7.14
C GLU A 96 -20.49 -2.59 -7.05
N VAL A 97 -20.06 -3.19 -8.15
CA VAL A 97 -19.68 -4.61 -8.18
C VAL A 97 -18.38 -4.83 -7.43
N LEU A 98 -18.40 -5.78 -6.48
CA LEU A 98 -17.21 -6.27 -5.79
C LEU A 98 -16.75 -7.56 -6.47
N PHE A 99 -15.46 -7.68 -6.75
CA PHE A 99 -14.85 -8.87 -7.32
C PHE A 99 -14.17 -9.72 -6.25
N ILE A 100 -14.01 -11.01 -6.53
CA ILE A 100 -13.25 -11.92 -5.68
C ILE A 100 -11.78 -11.84 -6.07
N GLY A 101 -10.94 -11.46 -5.12
CA GLY A 101 -9.48 -11.52 -5.24
C GLY A 101 -8.88 -12.37 -4.14
N ARG A 102 -7.58 -12.66 -4.28
CA ARG A 102 -6.77 -13.24 -3.21
C ARG A 102 -5.35 -12.69 -3.28
N VAL A 103 -4.69 -12.63 -2.13
CA VAL A 103 -3.24 -12.52 -2.05
C VAL A 103 -2.68 -13.86 -1.56
N VAL A 104 -1.46 -14.19 -1.99
CA VAL A 104 -0.66 -15.28 -1.44
C VAL A 104 0.55 -14.63 -0.78
N GLY A 105 0.68 -14.78 0.53
CA GLY A 105 1.78 -14.22 1.31
C GLY A 105 3.09 -14.96 1.09
N TYR A 106 4.16 -14.44 1.69
CA TYR A 106 5.52 -14.96 1.50
C TYR A 106 5.69 -16.39 2.04
N GLU A 107 4.96 -16.74 3.11
CA GLU A 107 4.97 -18.07 3.71
C GLU A 107 3.96 -19.02 3.02
N GLY A 108 3.28 -18.55 1.97
CA GLY A 108 2.36 -19.33 1.15
C GLY A 108 0.89 -19.26 1.60
N GLU A 109 0.59 -18.48 2.63
CA GLU A 109 -0.78 -18.29 3.12
C GLU A 109 -1.64 -17.52 2.13
N THR A 110 -2.87 -17.97 1.97
CA THR A 110 -3.81 -17.32 1.06
C THR A 110 -4.82 -16.49 1.83
N ILE A 111 -5.06 -15.25 1.40
CA ILE A 111 -6.10 -14.40 1.98
C ILE A 111 -7.03 -13.98 0.85
N PRO A 112 -8.18 -14.67 0.66
CA PRO A 112 -9.20 -14.23 -0.28
C PRO A 112 -10.03 -13.09 0.32
N GLY A 113 -10.53 -12.21 -0.54
CA GLY A 113 -11.27 -11.02 -0.11
C GLY A 113 -11.93 -10.27 -1.26
N LYS A 114 -12.44 -9.08 -0.91
CA LYS A 114 -13.05 -8.15 -1.87
C LYS A 114 -12.00 -7.37 -2.63
N VAL A 115 -12.23 -7.22 -3.94
CA VAL A 115 -11.60 -6.22 -4.80
C VAL A 115 -12.70 -5.25 -5.19
N GLN A 116 -12.61 -4.01 -4.71
CA GLN A 116 -13.56 -2.96 -4.99
C GLN A 116 -12.94 -1.99 -6.00
N PRO A 117 -13.48 -1.85 -7.23
CA PRO A 117 -12.86 -1.02 -8.27
C PRO A 117 -12.61 0.44 -7.87
N SER A 118 -13.49 1.01 -7.06
CA SER A 118 -13.38 2.37 -6.52
C SER A 118 -12.35 2.47 -5.39
N HIS A 119 -12.04 1.38 -4.69
CA HIS A 119 -10.90 1.29 -3.77
C HIS A 119 -9.64 1.03 -4.58
N LYS A 120 -9.18 2.08 -5.26
CA LYS A 120 -7.89 2.06 -5.94
C LYS A 120 -6.80 1.81 -4.91
N CYS A 121 -5.78 1.02 -5.30
CA CYS A 121 -4.54 0.94 -4.55
C CYS A 121 -3.93 2.34 -4.56
N VAL A 122 -4.14 3.07 -3.47
CA VAL A 122 -3.62 4.41 -3.23
C VAL A 122 -2.18 4.21 -2.84
N MET A 123 -1.26 4.59 -3.73
CA MET A 123 0.19 4.61 -3.52
C MET A 123 0.89 3.24 -3.43
N SER A 124 1.99 3.07 -4.17
CA SER A 124 2.90 1.92 -4.03
C SER A 124 4.35 2.31 -4.28
N TRP A 125 5.27 1.48 -3.79
CA TRP A 125 6.71 1.65 -3.99
C TRP A 125 7.19 0.69 -5.07
N LYS A 126 7.92 1.21 -6.06
CA LYS A 126 8.38 0.42 -7.20
C LYS A 126 9.89 0.46 -7.31
N ASN A 127 10.52 -0.71 -7.33
CA ASN A 127 11.95 -0.88 -7.58
C ASN A 127 12.36 -0.19 -8.88
N ALA A 128 13.44 0.58 -8.82
CA ALA A 128 14.06 1.28 -9.93
C ALA A 128 15.57 1.41 -9.68
N SER A 129 16.30 1.87 -10.70
CA SER A 129 17.73 2.10 -10.59
C SER A 129 18.24 3.08 -11.64
N HIS A 130 19.47 3.58 -11.44
CA HIS A 130 20.24 4.34 -12.42
C HIS A 130 19.49 5.54 -13.03
N GLY A 131 18.79 6.32 -12.20
CA GLY A 131 18.04 7.50 -12.63
C GLY A 131 16.65 7.19 -13.20
N ASN A 132 16.23 5.92 -13.28
CA ASN A 132 14.92 5.58 -13.76
C ASN A 132 13.83 6.04 -12.78
N ALA A 133 12.93 6.89 -13.27
CA ALA A 133 11.63 7.16 -12.66
C ALA A 133 10.55 6.35 -13.42
N PRO A 134 9.89 5.36 -12.77
CA PRO A 134 8.83 4.59 -13.39
C PRO A 134 7.63 5.45 -13.82
N ALA A 135 6.79 4.93 -14.73
CA ALA A 135 5.51 5.56 -15.03
C ALA A 135 4.67 5.74 -13.75
N ASN A 136 3.94 6.87 -13.69
CA ASN A 136 3.13 7.31 -12.55
C ASN A 136 3.92 7.66 -11.27
N SER A 137 5.22 7.96 -11.39
CA SER A 137 5.99 8.51 -10.28
C SER A 137 5.43 9.87 -9.84
N LEU A 138 5.33 10.09 -8.53
CA LEU A 138 4.84 11.35 -7.98
C LEU A 138 5.94 12.42 -8.06
N VAL A 139 5.64 13.52 -8.76
CA VAL A 139 6.46 14.74 -8.73
C VAL A 139 6.22 15.44 -7.39
N ALA A 140 7.25 15.50 -6.56
CA ALA A 140 7.20 16.06 -5.22
C ALA A 140 7.77 17.47 -5.12
N GLY A 141 8.51 17.90 -6.15
CA GLY A 141 9.05 19.24 -6.26
C GLY A 141 9.86 19.39 -7.54
N HIS A 142 10.65 20.45 -7.60
CA HIS A 142 11.45 20.84 -8.77
C HIS A 142 12.83 21.30 -8.31
N ASP A 143 13.85 21.01 -9.12
CA ASP A 143 15.20 21.53 -8.96
C ASP A 143 15.31 22.94 -9.57
N VAL A 144 16.48 23.57 -9.46
CA VAL A 144 16.73 24.96 -9.88
C VAL A 144 16.50 25.22 -11.37
N ASP A 145 16.60 24.18 -12.20
CA ASP A 145 16.36 24.20 -13.65
C ASP A 145 14.95 23.73 -14.04
N ASP A 146 14.05 23.65 -13.06
CA ASP A 146 12.68 23.14 -13.17
C ASP A 146 12.59 21.61 -13.43
N GLU A 147 13.71 20.87 -13.33
CA GLU A 147 13.68 19.41 -13.46
C GLU A 147 12.81 18.79 -12.36
N PRO A 148 11.87 17.89 -12.70
CA PRO A 148 11.03 17.23 -11.71
C PRO A 148 11.85 16.39 -10.71
N ILE A 149 11.58 16.60 -9.43
CA ILE A 149 12.10 15.78 -8.34
C ILE A 149 11.02 14.80 -7.87
N TYR A 150 11.37 13.51 -7.84
CA TYR A 150 10.49 12.43 -7.40
C TYR A 150 10.84 11.97 -5.98
N ILE A 151 9.87 11.30 -5.34
CA ILE A 151 10.07 10.66 -4.04
C ILE A 151 10.68 9.29 -4.26
N ALA A 152 11.87 9.09 -3.72
CA ALA A 152 12.52 7.79 -3.67
C ALA A 152 12.82 7.39 -2.23
N ARG A 153 13.00 6.10 -1.99
CA ARG A 153 13.53 5.59 -0.73
C ARG A 153 14.58 4.52 -0.98
N ALA A 154 15.51 4.37 -0.05
CA ALA A 154 16.54 3.35 -0.15
C ALA A 154 16.97 2.87 1.25
N GLU A 155 17.41 1.61 1.31
CA GLU A 155 18.03 1.03 2.50
C GLU A 155 19.47 1.56 2.64
N TYR A 156 19.81 2.04 3.83
CA TYR A 156 21.15 2.47 4.22
C TYR A 156 21.37 2.27 5.73
N GLU A 157 22.46 1.61 6.12
CA GLU A 157 22.80 1.32 7.54
C GLU A 157 21.66 0.67 8.35
N GLY A 158 20.78 -0.10 7.69
CA GLY A 158 19.62 -0.76 8.31
C GLY A 158 18.35 0.10 8.40
N ASP A 159 18.44 1.37 8.02
CA ASP A 159 17.30 2.26 7.87
C ASP A 159 16.75 2.20 6.43
N LEU A 160 15.43 2.24 6.29
CA LEU A 160 14.77 2.53 5.02
C LEU A 160 14.45 4.02 5.00
N VAL A 161 15.12 4.79 4.15
CA VAL A 161 15.10 6.26 4.24
C VAL A 161 14.45 6.88 3.00
N PRO A 162 13.39 7.72 3.14
CA PRO A 162 12.87 8.51 2.04
C PRO A 162 13.75 9.74 1.74
N GLY A 163 13.84 10.08 0.46
CA GLY A 163 14.66 11.15 -0.07
C GLY A 163 14.20 11.57 -1.47
N LYS A 164 15.14 11.98 -2.31
CA LYS A 164 14.87 12.53 -3.65
C LYS A 164 15.44 11.67 -4.76
N LEU A 165 14.80 11.71 -5.92
CA LEU A 165 15.33 11.24 -7.20
C LEU A 165 15.23 12.38 -8.21
N VAL A 166 16.35 12.71 -8.82
CA VAL A 166 16.45 13.56 -10.01
C VAL A 166 16.97 12.68 -11.13
N SER A 167 16.18 12.51 -12.20
CA SER A 167 16.47 11.49 -13.22
C SER A 167 17.80 11.73 -13.91
N SER A 168 18.12 13.00 -14.23
CA SER A 168 19.38 13.39 -14.87
C SER A 168 20.62 13.06 -14.02
N HIS A 169 20.49 13.00 -12.70
CA HIS A 169 21.60 12.70 -11.78
C HIS A 169 21.91 11.20 -11.70
N GLY A 170 21.05 10.33 -12.25
CA GLY A 170 21.33 8.89 -12.38
C GLY A 170 21.24 8.09 -11.07
N ALA A 171 20.77 8.68 -9.97
CA ALA A 171 20.69 8.03 -8.66
C ALA A 171 19.60 8.64 -7.77
N ALA A 172 19.19 7.89 -6.74
CA ALA A 172 18.45 8.45 -5.62
C ALA A 172 19.42 8.95 -4.55
N PHE A 173 19.00 9.97 -3.80
CA PHE A 173 19.75 10.57 -2.72
C PHE A 173 18.91 10.56 -1.45
N VAL A 174 19.45 10.02 -0.36
CA VAL A 174 18.76 9.93 0.94
C VAL A 174 19.56 10.65 2.02
N PRO A 175 18.91 11.41 2.92
CA PRO A 175 19.59 12.09 4.01
C PRO A 175 19.88 11.12 5.16
N TRP A 176 21.14 10.98 5.57
CA TRP A 176 21.50 10.14 6.72
C TRP A 176 22.81 10.59 7.38
N GLY A 177 22.80 10.71 8.72
CA GLY A 177 24.01 10.89 9.53
C GLY A 177 24.82 12.15 9.18
N GLY A 178 24.15 13.24 8.82
CA GLY A 178 24.79 14.50 8.40
C GLY A 178 25.21 14.53 6.92
N LYS A 179 24.89 13.49 6.13
CA LYS A 179 25.30 13.39 4.72
C LYS A 179 24.16 13.06 3.76
N GLU A 180 24.33 13.52 2.53
CA GLU A 180 23.56 13.06 1.38
C GLU A 180 24.17 11.75 0.86
N ILE A 181 23.40 10.67 0.92
CA ILE A 181 23.85 9.33 0.54
C ILE A 181 23.31 8.97 -0.84
N THR A 182 24.21 8.72 -1.78
CA THR A 182 23.87 8.28 -3.15
C THR A 182 23.55 6.80 -3.21
N ARG A 183 22.44 6.43 -3.83
CA ARG A 183 21.97 5.05 -4.01
C ARG A 183 21.58 4.79 -5.46
N LEU A 184 22.18 3.77 -6.07
CA LEU A 184 21.89 3.37 -7.45
C LEU A 184 20.66 2.46 -7.56
N ASN A 185 20.34 1.72 -6.50
CA ASN A 185 19.14 0.89 -6.39
C ASN A 185 18.25 1.46 -5.30
N TYR A 186 16.98 1.67 -5.62
CA TYR A 186 16.01 2.36 -4.78
C TYR A 186 14.59 1.98 -5.18
N GLU A 187 13.63 2.42 -4.39
CA GLU A 187 12.21 2.38 -4.74
C GLU A 187 11.69 3.80 -4.99
N VAL A 188 10.81 3.96 -5.97
CA VAL A 188 10.15 5.23 -6.28
C VAL A 188 8.68 5.15 -5.90
N LEU A 189 8.16 6.22 -5.33
CA LEU A 189 6.74 6.33 -5.00
C LEU A 189 5.91 6.56 -6.26
N ILE A 190 4.98 5.64 -6.54
CA ILE A 190 4.08 5.70 -7.69
C ILE A 190 2.61 5.66 -7.26
N ASP A 191 1.73 6.13 -8.14
CA ASP A 191 0.27 6.07 -7.96
C ASP A 191 -0.23 6.73 -6.65
N SER A 192 0.50 7.74 -6.17
CA SER A 192 0.19 8.49 -4.95
C SER A 192 -0.59 9.79 -5.21
N THR A 193 -1.16 10.34 -4.15
CA THR A 193 -1.76 11.68 -4.13
C THR A 193 -0.66 12.75 -4.20
N ASN A 194 -1.02 13.97 -4.58
CA ASN A 194 -0.13 15.13 -4.43
C ASN A 194 -0.65 16.10 -3.36
N ASN A 195 -1.11 15.56 -2.23
CA ASN A 195 -1.70 16.32 -1.14
C ASN A 195 -0.65 16.62 -0.06
N TRP A 196 -0.27 17.90 0.06
CA TRP A 196 0.77 18.36 0.98
C TRP A 196 0.21 19.36 1.98
N VAL A 197 0.56 19.18 3.25
CA VAL A 197 0.08 20.05 4.34
C VAL A 197 1.25 20.56 5.16
N LYS A 198 1.25 21.85 5.47
CA LYS A 198 2.28 22.46 6.32
C LYS A 198 2.23 21.89 7.72
N ALA A 199 3.39 21.57 8.27
CA ALA A 199 3.58 21.15 9.65
C ALA A 199 4.94 21.66 10.17
N SER A 200 5.19 21.46 11.46
CA SER A 200 6.47 21.86 12.06
C SER A 200 6.77 21.07 13.33
N ASN A 201 8.03 21.13 13.77
CA ASN A 201 8.47 20.67 15.10
C ASN A 201 8.09 19.21 15.41
N GLY A 202 8.16 18.32 14.41
CA GLY A 202 7.82 16.90 14.54
C GLY A 202 6.33 16.58 14.45
N ASP A 203 5.48 17.59 14.23
CA ASP A 203 4.07 17.38 13.95
C ASP A 203 3.89 16.66 12.61
N VAL A 204 3.00 15.67 12.64
CA VAL A 204 2.68 14.80 11.51
C VAL A 204 1.17 14.52 11.58
N PRO A 205 0.39 15.03 10.61
CA PRO A 205 -1.06 14.84 10.59
C PRO A 205 -1.46 13.36 10.49
N ALA A 206 -2.73 13.08 10.83
CA ALA A 206 -3.33 11.79 10.50
C ALA A 206 -3.23 11.52 8.99
N ASN A 207 -3.04 10.25 8.61
CA ASN A 207 -2.87 9.79 7.23
C ASN A 207 -1.58 10.26 6.55
N ALA A 208 -0.55 10.69 7.29
CA ALA A 208 0.74 10.99 6.69
C ALA A 208 1.40 9.74 6.09
N VAL A 209 1.98 9.89 4.90
CA VAL A 209 2.68 8.81 4.19
C VAL A 209 3.94 8.40 4.96
N VAL A 210 3.99 7.14 5.38
CA VAL A 210 5.21 6.53 5.93
C VAL A 210 6.13 6.18 4.77
N GLY A 211 7.25 6.90 4.68
CA GLY A 211 8.27 6.73 3.65
C GLY A 211 9.27 5.62 3.96
N GLY A 212 9.45 5.30 5.23
CA GLY A 212 10.40 4.29 5.67
C GLY A 212 10.47 4.16 7.18
N ARG A 213 11.59 3.67 7.69
CA ARG A 213 11.79 3.42 9.12
C ARG A 213 13.26 3.44 9.49
N THR A 214 13.58 3.78 10.73
CA THR A 214 14.92 3.57 11.29
C THR A 214 15.13 2.09 11.66
N ILE A 215 16.37 1.71 11.93
CA ILE A 215 16.78 0.36 12.32
C ILE A 215 16.10 -0.11 13.62
N ILE A 216 15.75 0.83 14.51
CA ILE A 216 15.00 0.55 15.74
C ILE A 216 13.47 0.57 15.53
N GLY A 217 13.01 0.75 14.30
CA GLY A 217 11.60 0.70 13.93
C GLY A 217 10.83 2.02 14.09
N GLU A 218 11.50 3.16 14.30
CA GLU A 218 10.82 4.46 14.29
C GLU A 218 10.32 4.77 12.86
N PRO A 219 9.03 5.11 12.66
CA PRO A 219 8.53 5.48 11.34
C PRO A 219 9.12 6.80 10.86
N LEU A 220 9.60 6.81 9.62
CA LEU A 220 10.04 8.01 8.90
C LEU A 220 8.96 8.41 7.90
N TYR A 221 8.52 9.66 7.94
CA TYR A 221 7.45 10.16 7.07
C TYR A 221 8.02 10.94 5.88
N VAL A 222 7.24 11.02 4.82
CA VAL A 222 7.61 11.79 3.63
C VAL A 222 7.31 13.27 3.87
N GLY A 223 8.37 14.06 3.90
CA GLY A 223 8.29 15.52 3.96
C GLY A 223 8.93 16.19 2.76
N ARG A 224 8.70 17.48 2.58
CA ARG A 224 9.46 18.32 1.66
C ARG A 224 9.67 19.73 2.20
N VAL A 225 10.72 20.38 1.72
CA VAL A 225 11.13 21.72 2.14
C VAL A 225 11.42 22.56 0.90
N TYR A 226 10.99 23.83 0.92
CA TYR A 226 11.45 24.83 -0.04
C TYR A 226 12.78 25.41 0.43
N TYR A 227 13.85 25.22 -0.33
CA TYR A 227 15.19 25.70 0.02
C TYR A 227 15.99 26.05 -1.23
N LEU A 228 16.59 27.25 -1.25
CA LEU A 228 17.40 27.74 -2.38
C LEU A 228 16.73 27.57 -3.76
N ASN A 229 15.47 27.97 -3.87
CA ASN A 229 14.63 27.85 -5.08
C ASN A 229 14.31 26.42 -5.53
N THR A 230 14.59 25.39 -4.72
CA THR A 230 14.14 24.02 -4.97
C THR A 230 13.01 23.65 -4.01
N ILE A 231 12.21 22.66 -4.40
CA ILE A 231 11.30 21.95 -3.49
C ILE A 231 11.83 20.53 -3.38
N THR A 232 12.44 20.20 -2.24
CA THR A 232 13.18 18.94 -2.08
C THR A 232 12.47 18.01 -1.09
N PRO A 233 12.10 16.77 -1.49
CA PRO A 233 11.57 15.77 -0.57
C PRO A 233 12.67 15.12 0.28
N GLY A 234 12.28 14.62 1.45
CA GLY A 234 13.16 14.03 2.45
C GLY A 234 12.41 13.23 3.52
N LYS A 235 13.05 13.05 4.69
CA LYS A 235 12.50 12.31 5.82
C LYS A 235 12.07 13.25 6.94
N ILE A 236 10.86 13.07 7.46
CA ILE A 236 10.45 13.66 8.74
C ILE A 236 10.70 12.63 9.82
N GLN A 237 11.46 13.01 10.84
CA GLN A 237 11.71 12.19 12.01
C GLN A 237 11.10 12.86 13.23
N ARG A 238 9.99 12.31 13.70
CA ARG A 238 9.14 12.95 14.72
C ARG A 238 9.86 13.13 16.05
N SER A 239 10.66 12.14 16.45
CA SER A 239 11.43 12.18 17.70
C SER A 239 12.46 13.31 17.73
N GLU A 240 12.91 13.77 16.56
CA GLU A 240 13.92 14.84 16.41
C GLU A 240 13.29 16.19 16.03
N GLY A 241 11.99 16.22 15.75
CA GLY A 241 11.27 17.47 15.54
C GLY A 241 11.51 18.15 14.18
N VAL A 242 12.11 17.45 13.21
CA VAL A 242 12.58 18.07 11.95
C VAL A 242 12.27 17.22 10.72
N CYS A 243 12.26 17.89 9.56
CA CYS A 243 12.40 17.29 8.25
C CYS A 243 13.85 17.42 7.78
N TYR A 244 14.47 16.31 7.43
CA TYR A 244 15.78 16.27 6.81
C TYR A 244 15.67 16.14 5.29
N ILE A 245 16.44 16.92 4.55
CA ILE A 245 16.56 16.79 3.09
C ILE A 245 18.01 16.51 2.68
N PRO A 246 18.22 15.69 1.63
CA PRO A 246 19.52 15.53 0.99
C PRO A 246 19.78 16.73 0.07
N PHE A 247 20.88 17.47 0.26
CA PHE A 247 21.20 18.64 -0.56
C PHE A 247 22.72 18.90 -0.65
N ASN A 248 23.25 18.95 -1.87
CA ASN A 248 24.66 19.28 -2.16
C ASN A 248 25.69 18.49 -1.33
N GLY A 249 25.49 17.19 -1.12
CA GLY A 249 26.40 16.34 -0.36
C GLY A 249 26.13 16.26 1.15
N ASP A 250 25.23 17.09 1.68
CA ASP A 250 24.92 17.16 3.10
C ASP A 250 23.45 16.80 3.41
N GLU A 251 23.22 16.38 4.65
CA GLU A 251 21.87 16.28 5.24
C GLU A 251 21.55 17.59 5.96
N LEU A 252 20.55 18.31 5.47
CA LEU A 252 20.08 19.57 6.05
C LEU A 252 18.79 19.32 6.83
N HIS A 253 18.59 20.01 7.97
CA HIS A 253 17.40 19.86 8.81
C HIS A 253 16.56 21.13 8.88
N PHE A 254 15.25 20.97 8.90
CA PHE A 254 14.29 22.07 8.91
C PHE A 254 13.16 21.79 9.92
N PRO A 255 12.86 22.72 10.84
CA PRO A 255 11.74 22.58 11.77
C PRO A 255 10.39 22.87 11.10
N GLU A 256 10.36 23.55 9.96
CA GLU A 256 9.16 23.84 9.17
C GLU A 256 9.21 23.09 7.84
N TYR A 257 8.13 22.40 7.49
CA TYR A 257 8.08 21.52 6.33
C TYR A 257 6.65 21.29 5.86
N GLU A 258 6.49 20.63 4.71
CA GLU A 258 5.21 20.07 4.28
C GLU A 258 5.23 18.54 4.39
N VAL A 259 4.12 17.94 4.78
CA VAL A 259 3.92 16.50 4.94
C VAL A 259 3.03 15.98 3.82
N LEU A 260 3.44 14.88 3.19
CA LEU A 260 2.60 14.19 2.20
C LEU A 260 1.52 13.36 2.90
N LEU A 261 0.27 13.48 2.46
CA LEU A 261 -0.86 12.71 2.99
C LEU A 261 -1.37 11.65 2.02
N GLU A 262 -1.79 10.52 2.57
CA GLU A 262 -2.63 9.52 1.91
C GLU A 262 -4.04 10.11 1.68
N ASN A 263 -4.72 9.61 0.65
CA ASN A 263 -6.10 10.01 0.30
C ASN A 263 -7.11 9.39 1.25
#